data_AF-A0A8C8WAC3-F1
#
_entry.id   AF-A0A8C8WAC3-F1
#
_cell.length_a   1.000
_cell.length_b   1.000
_cell.length_c   1.000
_cell.angle_alpha   90.00
_cell.angle_beta   90.00
_cell.angle_gamma   90.00
#
_symmetry.space_group_name_H-M   'P 1'
#
loop_
_entity.id
_entity.type
_entity.pdbx_description
1 polymer ?
#
loop_
_entity_poly.entity_id
_entity_poly.type
_entity_poly.pdbx_seq_one_letter_code
_entity_poly.pdbx_strand_id
1 'polypeptide(L)'
;MAFGAKARVWLAGPWPSPGRARAPGAGAAPAPKAVLPFEAIPRCPGNKWTRLLQIWKERRLENLHLEVHQLFQELGPIFRYDVGGTRMVLLMLPEDVQRLQQVDGHQPWRPPLDPWLAYRQHRGHKCGVFLLNGPEWRMNRLKLNPDVLSPQAVQKYLPMVDWVARDFSKALKSRVLQNARGSLTVDIQPSILYYTIEASNLALFGERLGLLGHSPSPASLNFLRALKAMLKSTAQLMFMPRVLSRWTSTQLWKEHFESWDYIFQYANNAIQKIYQELALSRPEHYSGIVGELLMHADLSLEAIRANSIELTTGSVDTTAYPLLMTLFELARNPEVQRALRQESLGAEARISQDPQSATSELPLLRAALKETLRLYPVGMSVDRKVASDVVLQNYHIPAGVLKSFLVETLRQEDLKMTYQFVFVPSTRPLLTFRAIN
;
A
#
# COMPACT_ATOMS: atom_id res chain seq x y z
N MET A 1 44.46 0.16 0.81
CA MET A 1 44.00 -0.14 -0.55
C MET A 1 42.66 0.54 -0.76
N ALA A 2 42.63 1.56 -1.61
CA ALA A 2 41.42 2.32 -1.91
C ALA A 2 40.54 1.54 -2.89
N PHE A 3 39.29 1.28 -2.53
CA PHE A 3 38.28 0.78 -3.46
C PHE A 3 37.34 1.93 -3.82
N GLY A 4 37.57 2.53 -5.00
CA GLY A 4 36.66 3.49 -5.60
C GLY A 4 35.48 2.77 -6.24
N ALA A 5 34.28 2.99 -5.72
CA ALA A 5 33.04 2.60 -6.39
C ALA A 5 32.68 3.68 -7.41
N LYS A 6 32.81 3.38 -8.70
CA LYS A 6 32.25 4.22 -9.77
C LYS A 6 30.73 4.01 -9.81
N ALA A 7 29.97 4.94 -9.23
CA ALA A 7 28.55 5.06 -9.52
C ALA A 7 28.40 5.61 -10.95
N ARG A 8 27.99 4.77 -11.91
CA ARG A 8 27.48 5.24 -13.20
C ARG A 8 26.01 5.59 -13.01
N VAL A 9 25.71 6.89 -12.95
CA VAL A 9 24.36 7.41 -13.10
C VAL A 9 23.93 7.17 -14.56
N TRP A 10 22.97 6.28 -14.77
CA TRP A 10 22.34 6.09 -16.07
C TRP A 10 21.13 7.01 -16.17
N LEU A 11 21.27 8.09 -16.93
CA LEU A 11 20.17 8.96 -17.31
C LEU A 11 19.40 8.26 -18.44
N ALA A 12 18.14 7.91 -18.21
CA ALA A 12 17.23 7.45 -19.25
C ALA A 12 17.01 8.58 -20.27
N GLY A 13 17.22 8.30 -21.55
CA GLY A 13 17.04 9.25 -22.64
C GLY A 13 15.56 9.58 -22.89
N PRO A 14 15.24 10.76 -23.45
CA PRO A 14 13.86 11.15 -23.73
C PRO A 14 13.27 10.40 -24.92
N TRP A 15 11.96 10.15 -24.82
CA TRP A 15 11.11 9.49 -25.83
C TRP A 15 11.05 10.27 -27.16
N PRO A 16 11.12 9.63 -28.33
CA PRO A 16 10.85 10.30 -29.60
C PRO A 16 9.36 10.60 -29.76
N SER A 17 9.01 11.88 -29.85
CA SER A 17 7.62 12.35 -29.97
C SER A 17 6.92 11.76 -31.21
N PRO A 18 5.65 11.34 -31.11
CA PRO A 18 4.87 10.99 -32.30
C PRO A 18 4.66 12.26 -33.15
N GLY A 19 4.97 12.16 -34.44
CA GLY A 19 4.89 13.25 -35.40
C GLY A 19 3.50 13.89 -35.52
N ARG A 20 3.50 15.17 -35.90
CA ARG A 20 2.36 16.08 -36.13
C ARG A 20 1.11 15.40 -36.71
N ALA A 21 -0.03 15.68 -36.09
CA ALA A 21 -1.36 15.38 -36.60
C ALA A 21 -1.60 16.04 -37.98
N ARG A 22 -1.97 15.22 -38.97
CA ARG A 22 -2.62 15.67 -40.21
C ARG A 22 -4.11 15.88 -39.94
N ALA A 23 -4.68 16.90 -40.58
CA ALA A 23 -6.11 17.25 -40.53
C ALA A 23 -7.02 16.07 -40.96
N PRO A 24 -8.26 15.98 -40.44
CA PRO A 24 -9.13 14.84 -40.69
C PRO A 24 -9.75 14.95 -42.10
N GLY A 25 -9.17 14.20 -43.05
CA GLY A 25 -9.89 13.81 -44.27
C GLY A 25 -10.86 12.68 -43.93
N ALA A 26 -12.08 12.76 -44.45
CA ALA A 26 -13.11 11.74 -44.31
C ALA A 26 -12.60 10.38 -44.85
N GLY A 27 -12.15 9.53 -43.94
CA GLY A 27 -11.73 8.15 -44.21
C GLY A 27 -12.61 7.21 -43.40
N ALA A 28 -13.15 6.19 -44.07
CA ALA A 28 -14.00 5.15 -43.52
C ALA A 28 -13.53 4.65 -42.14
N ALA A 29 -14.49 4.36 -41.25
CA ALA A 29 -14.22 3.73 -39.97
C ALA A 29 -13.34 2.48 -40.19
N PRO A 30 -12.19 2.35 -39.51
CA PRO A 30 -11.34 1.19 -39.67
C PRO A 30 -12.14 -0.05 -39.26
N ALA A 31 -12.11 -1.08 -40.11
CA ALA A 31 -12.70 -2.38 -39.81
C ALA A 31 -12.22 -2.86 -38.42
N PRO A 32 -13.06 -3.54 -37.62
CA PRO A 32 -12.66 -4.02 -36.30
C PRO A 32 -11.40 -4.89 -36.46
N LYS A 33 -10.29 -4.44 -35.88
CA LYS A 33 -9.05 -5.23 -35.84
C LYS A 33 -9.40 -6.57 -35.21
N ALA A 34 -9.08 -7.67 -35.91
CA ALA A 34 -9.24 -9.00 -35.34
C ALA A 34 -8.47 -9.06 -34.01
N VAL A 35 -9.12 -9.59 -32.97
CA VAL A 35 -8.51 -9.77 -31.65
C VAL A 35 -7.36 -10.77 -31.79
N LEU A 36 -6.19 -10.40 -31.27
CA LEU A 36 -4.99 -11.23 -31.33
C LEU A 36 -5.04 -12.33 -30.26
N PRO A 37 -4.46 -13.51 -30.51
CA PRO A 37 -4.42 -14.59 -29.53
C PRO A 37 -3.46 -14.28 -28.36
N PHE A 38 -3.63 -14.97 -27.23
CA PHE A 38 -2.81 -14.81 -26.03
C PHE A 38 -1.30 -15.00 -26.30
N GLU A 39 -0.95 -15.94 -27.18
CA GLU A 39 0.42 -16.26 -27.55
C GLU A 39 1.13 -15.10 -28.26
N ALA A 40 0.36 -14.20 -28.89
CA ALA A 40 0.87 -13.04 -29.60
C ALA A 40 1.25 -11.88 -28.64
N ILE A 41 0.89 -11.95 -27.35
CA ILE A 41 1.34 -10.96 -26.37
C ILE A 41 2.87 -11.04 -26.25
N PRO A 42 3.58 -9.90 -26.35
CA PRO A 42 5.04 -9.83 -26.15
C PRO A 42 5.44 -10.55 -24.87
N ARG A 43 6.55 -11.29 -24.91
CA ARG A 43 7.01 -12.08 -23.76
C ARG A 43 8.32 -11.51 -23.25
N CYS A 44 8.42 -11.37 -21.94
CA CYS A 44 9.66 -10.99 -21.30
C CYS A 44 10.80 -11.94 -21.71
N PRO A 45 11.92 -11.41 -22.26
CA PRO A 45 13.05 -12.23 -22.70
C PRO A 45 13.64 -13.10 -21.58
N GLY A 46 14.31 -14.20 -21.95
CA GLY A 46 15.02 -15.08 -21.02
C GLY A 46 14.25 -16.32 -20.58
N ASN A 47 14.94 -17.19 -19.82
CA ASN A 47 14.38 -18.46 -19.38
C ASN A 47 13.66 -18.31 -18.03
N LYS A 48 12.38 -18.71 -17.99
CA LYS A 48 11.52 -18.65 -16.80
C LYS A 48 12.09 -19.37 -15.57
N TRP A 49 12.91 -20.40 -15.76
CA TRP A 49 13.55 -21.16 -14.69
C TRP A 49 14.84 -20.53 -14.21
N THR A 50 15.65 -19.94 -15.10
CA THR A 50 16.86 -19.20 -14.68
C THR A 50 16.49 -17.97 -13.88
N ARG A 51 15.42 -17.27 -14.28
CA ARG A 51 14.85 -16.17 -13.50
C ARG A 51 14.38 -16.62 -12.12
N LEU A 52 13.66 -17.74 -12.03
CA LEU A 52 13.24 -18.31 -10.76
C LEU A 52 14.44 -18.60 -9.85
N LEU A 53 15.51 -19.21 -10.39
CA LEU A 53 16.74 -19.49 -9.66
C LEU A 53 17.45 -18.20 -9.22
N GLN A 54 17.45 -17.15 -10.04
CA GLN A 54 18.01 -15.85 -9.70
C GLN A 54 17.26 -15.22 -8.52
N ILE A 55 15.93 -15.19 -8.59
CA ILE A 55 15.07 -14.70 -7.51
C ILE A 55 15.36 -15.46 -6.20
N TRP A 56 15.55 -16.77 -6.28
CA TRP A 56 15.89 -17.59 -5.12
C TRP A 56 17.28 -17.30 -4.56
N LYS A 57 18.28 -17.11 -5.45
CA LYS A 57 19.66 -16.82 -5.06
C LYS A 57 19.76 -15.46 -4.37
N GLU A 58 19.10 -14.44 -4.91
CA GLU A 58 19.14 -13.08 -4.39
C GLU A 58 18.27 -12.91 -3.14
N ARG A 59 17.32 -13.84 -2.90
CA ARG A 59 16.38 -13.85 -1.75
C ARG A 59 15.57 -12.56 -1.58
N ARG A 60 15.65 -11.66 -2.55
CA ARG A 60 15.01 -10.34 -2.64
C ARG A 60 14.91 -9.94 -4.11
N LEU A 61 13.93 -9.11 -4.38
CA LEU A 61 13.64 -8.54 -5.70
C LEU A 61 13.64 -7.01 -5.57
N GLU A 62 14.73 -6.46 -5.00
CA GLU A 62 14.83 -5.02 -4.67
C GLU A 62 14.64 -4.15 -5.92
N ASN A 63 15.11 -4.62 -7.08
CA ASN A 63 15.07 -3.90 -8.35
C ASN A 63 13.91 -4.32 -9.27
N LEU A 64 12.96 -5.16 -8.83
CA LEU A 64 11.90 -5.67 -9.69
C LEU A 64 11.07 -4.54 -10.34
N HIS A 65 10.81 -3.47 -9.60
CA HIS A 65 10.08 -2.31 -10.10
C HIS A 65 10.81 -1.63 -11.28
N LEU A 66 12.15 -1.54 -11.22
CA LEU A 66 12.98 -0.99 -12.30
C LEU A 66 13.02 -1.93 -13.50
N GLU A 67 13.19 -3.23 -13.26
CA GLU A 67 13.20 -4.25 -14.32
C GLU A 67 11.86 -4.28 -15.07
N VAL A 68 10.75 -4.28 -14.34
CA VAL A 68 9.40 -4.25 -14.92
C VAL A 68 9.17 -2.96 -15.70
N HIS A 69 9.60 -1.81 -15.17
CA HIS A 69 9.48 -0.53 -15.88
C HIS A 69 10.28 -0.53 -17.19
N GLN A 70 11.51 -1.05 -17.19
CA GLN A 70 12.32 -1.19 -18.40
C GLN A 70 11.64 -2.13 -19.42
N LEU A 71 11.06 -3.24 -18.96
CA LEU A 71 10.33 -4.15 -19.84
C LEU A 71 9.10 -3.49 -20.49
N PHE A 72 8.39 -2.61 -19.78
CA PHE A 72 7.32 -1.82 -20.39
C PHE A 72 7.84 -0.86 -21.47
N GLN A 73 9.02 -0.26 -21.28
CA GLN A 73 9.65 0.59 -22.30
C GLN A 73 10.05 -0.20 -23.55
N GLU A 74 10.51 -1.43 -23.38
CA GLU A 74 10.99 -2.30 -24.47
C GLU A 74 9.86 -3.04 -25.21
N LEU A 75 8.86 -3.54 -24.48
CA LEU A 75 7.83 -4.46 -25.00
C LEU A 75 6.47 -3.77 -25.21
N GLY A 76 6.31 -2.54 -24.72
CA GLY A 76 5.05 -1.81 -24.76
C GLY A 76 4.17 -2.06 -23.53
N PRO A 77 2.91 -1.55 -23.55
CA PRO A 77 2.07 -1.43 -22.35
C PRO A 77 1.50 -2.75 -21.81
N ILE A 78 1.72 -3.86 -22.51
CA ILE A 78 1.28 -5.21 -22.15
C ILE A 78 2.37 -6.23 -22.48
N PHE A 79 2.71 -7.10 -21.53
CA PHE A 79 3.59 -8.24 -21.81
C PHE A 79 3.35 -9.43 -20.86
N ARG A 80 3.78 -10.61 -21.28
CA ARG A 80 3.77 -11.84 -20.49
C ARG A 80 5.07 -11.99 -19.70
N TYR A 81 4.94 -12.29 -18.41
CA TYR A 81 6.08 -12.52 -17.51
C TYR A 81 5.95 -13.88 -16.84
N ASP A 82 6.59 -14.87 -17.44
CA ASP A 82 6.60 -16.22 -16.87
C ASP A 82 7.73 -16.36 -15.85
N VAL A 83 7.40 -16.89 -14.67
CA VAL A 83 8.37 -17.23 -13.63
C VAL A 83 8.05 -18.63 -13.13
N GLY A 84 8.98 -19.57 -13.34
CA GLY A 84 8.76 -20.98 -13.03
C GLY A 84 7.52 -21.58 -13.72
N GLY A 85 6.57 -22.07 -12.92
CA GLY A 85 5.29 -22.58 -13.39
C GLY A 85 4.19 -21.52 -13.51
N THR A 86 4.42 -20.30 -13.02
CA THR A 86 3.41 -19.23 -13.00
C THR A 86 3.50 -18.40 -14.27
N ARG A 87 2.35 -18.21 -14.93
CA ARG A 87 2.17 -17.30 -16.05
C ARG A 87 1.52 -16.02 -15.54
N MET A 88 2.02 -14.87 -15.99
CA MET A 88 1.54 -13.56 -15.56
C MET A 88 1.45 -12.66 -16.79
N VAL A 89 0.52 -11.71 -16.76
CA VAL A 89 0.39 -10.66 -17.78
C VAL A 89 0.46 -9.35 -17.04
N LEU A 90 1.46 -8.54 -17.36
CA LEU A 90 1.64 -7.22 -16.77
C LEU A 90 1.06 -6.17 -17.70
N LEU A 91 0.39 -5.22 -17.06
CA LEU A 91 -0.28 -4.09 -17.71
C LEU A 91 0.05 -2.81 -16.93
N MET A 92 0.00 -1.67 -17.60
CA MET A 92 0.31 -0.36 -17.01
C MET A 92 -0.71 0.75 -17.30
N LEU A 93 -1.73 0.49 -18.14
CA LEU A 93 -2.68 1.54 -18.55
C LEU A 93 -3.97 1.51 -17.71
N PRO A 94 -4.54 2.67 -17.33
CA PRO A 94 -5.80 2.72 -16.56
C PRO A 94 -7.01 2.15 -17.29
N GLU A 95 -7.03 2.23 -18.62
CA GLU A 95 -8.08 1.61 -19.45
C GLU A 95 -8.13 0.09 -19.27
N ASP A 96 -6.96 -0.55 -19.08
CA ASP A 96 -6.90 -1.97 -18.77
C ASP A 96 -7.45 -2.23 -17.36
N VAL A 97 -7.05 -1.42 -16.37
CA VAL A 97 -7.57 -1.51 -15.00
C VAL A 97 -9.09 -1.35 -14.96
N GLN A 98 -9.64 -0.39 -15.70
CA GLN A 98 -11.08 -0.19 -15.81
C GLN A 98 -11.75 -1.42 -16.43
N ARG A 99 -11.19 -1.95 -17.52
CA ARG A 99 -11.73 -3.15 -18.16
C ARG A 99 -11.71 -4.36 -17.24
N LEU A 100 -10.67 -4.47 -16.41
CA LEU A 100 -10.51 -5.52 -15.42
C LEU A 100 -11.47 -5.39 -14.25
N GLN A 101 -11.75 -4.17 -13.80
CA GLN A 101 -12.80 -3.92 -12.81
C GLN A 101 -14.20 -4.27 -13.33
N GLN A 102 -14.45 -4.09 -14.64
CA GLN A 102 -15.73 -4.47 -15.25
C GLN A 102 -15.94 -5.99 -15.32
N VAL A 103 -14.86 -6.76 -15.46
CA VAL A 103 -14.92 -8.23 -15.45
C VAL A 103 -14.69 -8.84 -14.06
N ASP A 104 -14.24 -8.03 -13.09
CA ASP A 104 -14.20 -8.41 -11.68
C ASP A 104 -15.64 -8.67 -11.22
N GLY A 105 -15.98 -9.95 -11.08
CA GLY A 105 -17.27 -10.36 -10.53
C GLY A 105 -17.40 -9.98 -9.05
N HIS A 106 -18.47 -10.45 -8.42
CA HIS A 106 -18.76 -10.17 -7.00
C HIS A 106 -17.73 -10.72 -5.99
N GLN A 107 -16.78 -11.53 -6.46
CA GLN A 107 -15.76 -12.23 -5.68
C GLN A 107 -14.41 -12.17 -6.42
N PRO A 108 -13.77 -10.98 -6.51
CA PRO A 108 -12.47 -10.85 -7.14
C PRO A 108 -11.47 -11.81 -6.48
N TRP A 109 -10.66 -12.46 -7.30
CA TRP A 109 -9.69 -13.43 -6.82
C TRP A 109 -8.27 -12.87 -6.86
N ARG A 110 -7.55 -13.06 -5.77
CA ARG A 110 -6.15 -12.71 -5.60
C ARG A 110 -5.36 -13.94 -5.11
N PRO A 111 -4.14 -14.17 -5.62
CA PRO A 111 -3.25 -15.17 -5.05
C PRO A 111 -3.01 -14.90 -3.56
N PRO A 112 -3.33 -15.83 -2.64
CA PRO A 112 -3.06 -15.65 -1.24
C PRO A 112 -1.55 -15.67 -0.99
N LEU A 113 -1.14 -15.04 0.11
CA LEU A 113 0.25 -15.01 0.53
C LEU A 113 0.59 -16.32 1.25
N ASP A 114 1.26 -17.24 0.54
CA ASP A 114 1.48 -18.61 1.01
C ASP A 114 2.15 -18.72 2.40
N PRO A 115 3.19 -17.93 2.75
CA PRO A 115 3.79 -18.00 4.08
C PRO A 115 2.81 -17.71 5.22
N TRP A 116 1.91 -16.75 5.01
CA TRP A 116 0.90 -16.38 5.99
C TRP A 116 -0.18 -17.46 6.08
N LEU A 117 -0.67 -17.93 4.93
CA LEU A 117 -1.65 -19.02 4.86
C LEU A 117 -1.12 -20.30 5.53
N ALA A 118 0.16 -20.63 5.30
CA ALA A 118 0.82 -21.79 5.89
C ALA A 118 0.84 -21.73 7.43
N TYR A 119 1.08 -20.55 8.01
CA TYR A 119 0.97 -20.35 9.45
C TYR A 119 -0.45 -20.56 9.95
N ARG A 120 -1.46 -19.95 9.29
CA ARG A 120 -2.88 -20.06 9.72
C ARG A 120 -3.33 -21.53 9.72
N GLN A 121 -3.01 -22.26 8.66
CA GLN A 121 -3.29 -23.70 8.55
C GLN A 121 -2.59 -24.52 9.63
N HIS A 122 -1.33 -24.20 9.95
CA HIS A 122 -0.56 -24.95 10.93
C HIS A 122 -1.05 -24.75 12.38
N ARG A 123 -1.51 -23.55 12.72
CA ARG A 123 -2.04 -23.21 14.05
C ARG A 123 -3.55 -23.39 14.18
N GLY A 124 -4.25 -23.76 13.10
CA GLY A 124 -5.70 -23.90 13.09
C GLY A 124 -6.47 -22.57 13.21
N HIS A 125 -5.86 -21.46 12.80
CA HIS A 125 -6.49 -20.13 12.83
C HIS A 125 -7.29 -19.86 11.54
N LYS A 126 -8.37 -19.08 11.66
CA LYS A 126 -9.07 -18.54 10.49
C LYS A 126 -8.20 -17.55 9.72
N CYS A 127 -8.54 -17.35 8.45
CA CYS A 127 -7.96 -16.32 7.58
C CYS A 127 -8.85 -15.08 7.60
N GLY A 128 -8.26 -13.89 7.52
CA GLY A 128 -9.00 -12.65 7.31
C GLY A 128 -9.12 -12.32 5.82
N VAL A 129 -9.77 -11.19 5.51
CA VAL A 129 -10.08 -10.74 4.14
C VAL A 129 -8.85 -10.56 3.23
N PHE A 130 -7.64 -10.44 3.78
CA PHE A 130 -6.42 -10.38 2.98
C PHE A 130 -6.09 -11.75 2.36
N LEU A 131 -6.26 -12.84 3.12
CA LEU A 131 -5.92 -14.19 2.70
C LEU A 131 -7.11 -14.97 2.11
N LEU A 132 -8.34 -14.56 2.42
CA LEU A 132 -9.56 -15.19 1.91
C LEU A 132 -9.82 -14.85 0.43
N ASN A 133 -10.51 -15.78 -0.25
CA ASN A 133 -11.10 -15.60 -1.57
C ASN A 133 -12.54 -16.17 -1.59
N GLY A 134 -13.30 -15.91 -2.65
CA GLY A 134 -14.62 -16.52 -2.86
C GLY A 134 -15.72 -16.02 -1.91
N PRO A 135 -16.74 -16.84 -1.61
CA PRO A 135 -17.87 -16.43 -0.78
C PRO A 135 -17.49 -16.04 0.65
N GLU A 136 -16.52 -16.74 1.24
CA GLU A 136 -16.05 -16.47 2.61
C GLU A 136 -15.38 -15.09 2.71
N TRP A 137 -14.58 -14.73 1.71
CA TRP A 137 -14.03 -13.37 1.58
C TRP A 137 -15.16 -12.34 1.52
N ARG A 138 -16.16 -12.54 0.65
CA ARG A 138 -17.25 -11.58 0.46
C ARG A 138 -18.05 -11.40 1.75
N MET A 139 -18.36 -12.49 2.45
CA MET A 139 -19.07 -12.46 3.73
C MET A 139 -18.30 -11.65 4.77
N ASN A 140 -17.01 -11.90 4.95
CA ASN A 140 -16.19 -11.14 5.89
C ASN A 140 -16.10 -9.66 5.46
N ARG A 141 -15.89 -9.40 4.17
CA ARG A 141 -15.72 -8.04 3.64
C ARG A 141 -16.97 -7.19 3.83
N LEU A 142 -18.16 -7.74 3.57
CA LEU A 142 -19.43 -7.04 3.77
C LEU A 142 -19.67 -6.67 5.24
N LYS A 143 -19.21 -7.50 6.18
CA LYS A 143 -19.35 -7.26 7.63
C LYS A 143 -18.30 -6.30 8.19
N LEU A 144 -17.11 -6.22 7.57
CA LEU A 144 -16.05 -5.29 7.98
C LEU A 144 -16.22 -3.88 7.41
N ASN A 145 -16.73 -3.76 6.18
CA ASN A 145 -16.81 -2.46 5.50
C ASN A 145 -17.56 -1.37 6.31
N PRO A 146 -18.71 -1.66 6.96
CA PRO A 146 -19.43 -0.65 7.75
C PRO A 146 -18.61 -0.07 8.88
N ASP A 147 -17.77 -0.87 9.54
CA ASP A 147 -17.01 -0.47 10.74
C ASP A 147 -15.58 -0.02 10.44
N VAL A 148 -15.09 -0.23 9.21
CA VAL A 148 -13.71 0.13 8.81
C VAL A 148 -13.65 1.19 7.72
N LEU A 149 -14.51 1.12 6.70
CA LEU A 149 -14.36 1.91 5.47
C LEU A 149 -15.51 2.89 5.21
N SER A 150 -16.63 2.76 5.92
CA SER A 150 -17.77 3.66 5.75
C SER A 150 -17.43 5.08 6.24
N PRO A 151 -18.06 6.13 5.70
CA PRO A 151 -17.92 7.48 6.24
C PRO A 151 -18.25 7.57 7.74
N GLN A 152 -19.26 6.82 8.19
CA GLN A 152 -19.65 6.76 9.60
C GLN A 152 -18.55 6.14 10.48
N ALA A 153 -17.88 5.08 10.00
CA ALA A 153 -16.74 4.50 10.70
C ALA A 153 -15.56 5.47 10.79
N VAL A 154 -15.22 6.13 9.68
CA VAL A 154 -14.17 7.16 9.65
C VAL A 154 -14.48 8.25 10.68
N GLN A 155 -15.74 8.67 10.79
CA GLN A 155 -16.16 9.67 11.77
C GLN A 155 -15.91 9.22 13.22
N LYS A 156 -16.01 7.93 13.53
CA LYS A 156 -15.76 7.40 14.87
C LYS A 156 -14.28 7.41 15.24
N TYR A 157 -13.39 6.93 14.36
CA TYR A 157 -11.96 6.77 14.70
C TYR A 157 -11.05 7.94 14.32
N LEU A 158 -11.47 8.85 13.44
CA LEU A 158 -10.63 9.97 13.02
C LEU A 158 -10.18 10.87 14.19
N PRO A 159 -11.02 11.22 15.19
CA PRO A 159 -10.57 12.00 16.35
C PRO A 159 -9.47 11.27 17.13
N MET A 160 -9.52 9.94 17.18
CA MET A 160 -8.51 9.11 17.83
C MET A 160 -7.16 9.22 17.09
N VAL A 161 -7.19 9.18 15.76
CA VAL A 161 -5.99 9.39 14.92
C VAL A 161 -5.44 10.80 15.10
N ASP A 162 -6.31 11.83 15.16
CA ASP A 162 -5.92 13.22 15.40
C ASP A 162 -5.20 13.40 16.75
N TRP A 163 -5.67 12.76 17.83
CA TRP A 163 -4.97 12.80 19.12
C TRP A 163 -3.53 12.31 19.01
N VAL A 164 -3.31 11.18 18.33
CA VAL A 164 -1.97 10.61 18.13
C VAL A 164 -1.12 11.49 17.22
N ALA A 165 -1.71 12.11 16.19
CA ALA A 165 -1.02 13.07 15.32
C ALA A 165 -0.58 14.33 16.08
N ARG A 166 -1.42 14.84 16.97
CA ARG A 166 -1.09 15.97 17.86
C ARG A 166 0.02 15.61 18.84
N ASP A 167 -0.04 14.42 19.44
CA ASP A 167 0.99 13.95 20.36
C ASP A 167 2.35 13.81 19.66
N PHE A 168 2.35 13.25 18.44
CA PHE A 168 3.55 13.16 17.61
C PHE A 168 4.14 14.54 17.29
N SER A 169 3.29 15.49 16.84
CA SER A 169 3.71 16.86 16.52
C SER A 169 4.25 17.59 17.74
N LYS A 170 3.59 17.48 18.90
CA LYS A 170 4.04 18.06 20.17
C LYS A 170 5.37 17.47 20.62
N ALA A 171 5.53 16.15 20.57
CA ALA A 171 6.78 15.48 20.94
C ALA A 171 7.95 15.92 20.04
N LEU A 172 7.73 16.00 18.73
CA LEU A 172 8.74 16.46 17.78
C LEU A 172 9.09 17.94 18.00
N LYS A 173 8.09 18.80 18.19
CA LYS A 173 8.28 20.24 18.47
C LYS A 173 9.06 20.45 19.77
N SER A 174 8.77 19.69 20.82
CA SER A 174 9.52 19.74 22.09
C SER A 174 11.00 19.46 21.87
N ARG A 175 11.35 18.41 21.11
CA ARG A 175 12.75 18.08 20.78
C ARG A 175 13.43 19.18 19.95
N VAL A 176 12.70 19.83 19.05
CA VAL A 176 13.21 20.97 18.28
C VAL A 176 13.53 22.17 19.18
N LEU A 177 12.65 22.48 20.14
CA LEU A 177 12.82 23.60 21.08
C LEU A 177 13.92 23.36 22.12
N GLN A 178 14.20 22.10 22.46
CA GLN A 178 15.31 21.73 23.35
C GLN A 178 16.69 21.92 22.68
N ASN A 179 16.75 21.94 21.35
CA ASN A 179 18.00 22.21 20.64
C ASN A 179 18.30 23.71 20.62
N ALA A 180 19.56 24.07 20.91
CA ALA A 180 20.01 25.46 20.95
C ALA A 180 19.74 26.27 19.65
N ARG A 181 19.69 25.60 18.50
CA ARG A 181 19.43 26.23 17.18
C ARG A 181 17.95 26.30 16.81
N GLY A 182 17.03 25.82 17.65
CA GLY A 182 15.61 25.70 17.32
C GLY A 182 15.34 24.80 16.10
N SER A 183 16.21 23.83 15.85
CA SER A 183 16.15 22.90 14.71
C SER A 183 16.66 21.52 15.13
N LEU A 184 16.10 20.46 14.54
CA LEU A 184 16.46 19.07 14.80
C LEU A 184 16.73 18.35 13.48
N THR A 185 17.90 17.72 13.37
CA THR A 185 18.25 16.81 12.27
C THR A 185 18.30 15.40 12.82
N VAL A 186 17.41 14.53 12.34
CA VAL A 186 17.29 13.15 12.82
C VAL A 186 16.72 12.26 11.72
N ASP A 187 17.03 10.96 11.76
CA ASP A 187 16.25 9.96 11.04
C ASP A 187 14.87 9.82 11.71
N ILE A 188 13.83 10.28 11.01
CA ILE A 188 12.45 10.29 11.52
C ILE A 188 11.72 8.97 11.26
N GLN A 189 12.28 8.04 10.47
CA GLN A 189 11.63 6.78 10.12
C GLN A 189 11.18 5.97 11.34
N PRO A 190 12.00 5.76 12.39
CA PRO A 190 11.54 5.05 13.58
C PRO A 190 10.35 5.72 14.25
N SER A 191 10.34 7.06 14.34
CA SER A 191 9.27 7.81 14.97
C SER A 191 7.97 7.77 14.17
N ILE A 192 8.04 7.81 12.84
CA ILE A 192 6.86 7.67 11.97
C ILE A 192 6.26 6.27 12.07
N LEU A 193 7.09 5.23 12.14
CA LEU A 193 6.61 3.86 12.38
C LEU A 193 5.89 3.75 13.74
N TYR A 194 6.40 4.42 14.78
CA TYR A 194 5.74 4.44 16.09
C TYR A 194 4.40 5.17 16.03
N TYR A 195 4.34 6.29 15.31
CA TYR A 195 3.11 7.02 15.05
C TYR A 195 2.07 6.14 14.36
N THR A 196 2.43 5.43 13.28
CA THR A 196 1.45 4.62 12.53
C THR A 196 0.93 3.45 13.35
N ILE A 197 1.78 2.80 14.15
CA ILE A 197 1.35 1.72 15.05
C ILE A 197 0.46 2.26 16.17
N GLU A 198 0.85 3.36 16.82
CA GLU A 198 0.06 3.97 17.89
C GLU A 198 -1.32 4.38 17.39
N ALA A 199 -1.40 5.09 16.25
CA ALA A 199 -2.65 5.55 15.66
C ALA A 199 -3.55 4.39 15.24
N SER A 200 -2.97 3.37 14.60
CA SER A 200 -3.72 2.21 14.12
C SER A 200 -4.18 1.30 15.26
N ASN A 201 -3.33 1.07 16.27
CA ASN A 201 -3.72 0.30 17.46
C ASN A 201 -4.84 1.00 18.22
N LEU A 202 -4.75 2.32 18.37
CA LEU A 202 -5.80 3.10 19.00
C LEU A 202 -7.11 2.99 18.21
N ALA A 203 -7.10 3.21 16.88
CA ALA A 203 -8.29 3.08 16.06
C ALA A 203 -8.89 1.66 16.06
N LEU A 204 -8.04 0.62 16.10
CA LEU A 204 -8.48 -0.77 16.09
C LEU A 204 -9.02 -1.23 17.44
N PHE A 205 -8.26 -1.02 18.51
CA PHE A 205 -8.51 -1.63 19.82
C PHE A 205 -8.95 -0.63 20.90
N GLY A 206 -8.91 0.68 20.64
CA GLY A 206 -9.21 1.69 21.65
C GLY A 206 -8.08 1.96 22.63
N GLU A 207 -6.89 1.39 22.41
CA GLU A 207 -5.79 1.42 23.37
C GLU A 207 -4.57 2.22 22.90
N ARG A 208 -4.03 3.02 23.82
CA ARG A 208 -2.75 3.71 23.65
C ARG A 208 -1.60 2.78 24.01
N LEU A 209 -0.63 2.63 23.10
CA LEU A 209 0.57 1.82 23.32
C LEU A 209 1.70 2.57 24.02
N GLY A 210 1.62 3.91 24.03
CA GLY A 210 2.64 4.78 24.61
C GLY A 210 3.94 4.82 23.81
N LEU A 211 3.92 4.47 22.52
CA LEU A 211 5.12 4.41 21.66
C LEU A 211 5.74 5.77 21.39
N LEU A 212 4.95 6.85 21.50
CA LEU A 212 5.39 8.24 21.31
C LEU A 212 5.96 8.87 22.59
N GLY A 213 5.87 8.18 23.74
CA GLY A 213 6.41 8.63 25.01
C GLY A 213 7.91 8.39 25.16
N HIS A 214 8.48 8.83 26.29
CA HIS A 214 9.92 8.72 26.56
C HIS A 214 10.41 7.28 26.78
N SER A 215 9.53 6.37 27.22
CA SER A 215 9.88 4.97 27.54
C SER A 215 8.76 4.02 27.11
N PRO A 216 8.78 3.51 25.86
CA PRO A 216 7.82 2.52 25.40
C PRO A 216 7.86 1.24 26.24
N SER A 217 6.70 0.60 26.47
CA SER A 217 6.66 -0.64 27.24
C SER A 217 7.45 -1.76 26.54
N PRO A 218 8.08 -2.71 27.29
CA PRO A 218 8.74 -3.86 26.69
C PRO A 218 7.83 -4.69 25.80
N ALA A 219 6.54 -4.80 26.14
CA ALA A 219 5.54 -5.50 25.34
C ALA A 219 5.33 -4.83 23.98
N SER A 220 5.15 -3.50 23.95
CA SER A 220 4.98 -2.74 22.70
C SER A 220 6.23 -2.82 21.81
N LEU A 221 7.43 -2.82 22.40
CA LEU A 221 8.70 -2.98 21.66
C LEU A 221 8.89 -4.39 21.10
N ASN A 222 8.50 -5.42 21.84
CA ASN A 222 8.55 -6.81 21.37
C ASN A 222 7.52 -7.03 20.24
N PHE A 223 6.33 -6.44 20.36
CA PHE A 223 5.30 -6.47 19.32
C PHE A 223 5.79 -5.84 18.01
N LEU A 224 6.40 -4.66 18.09
CA LEU A 224 7.07 -4.03 16.96
C LEU A 224 8.16 -4.91 16.34
N ARG A 225 9.00 -5.53 17.16
CA ARG A 225 10.07 -6.43 16.68
C ARG A 225 9.49 -7.63 15.95
N ALA A 226 8.43 -8.24 16.49
CA ALA A 226 7.73 -9.34 15.86
C ALA A 226 7.12 -8.94 14.50
N LEU A 227 6.47 -7.78 14.42
CA LEU A 227 5.93 -7.23 13.16
C LEU A 227 7.02 -7.06 12.09
N LYS A 228 8.14 -6.42 12.43
CA LYS A 228 9.28 -6.23 11.51
C LYS A 228 9.89 -7.56 11.07
N ALA A 229 10.08 -8.49 12.01
CA ALA A 229 10.60 -9.81 11.71
C ALA A 229 9.66 -10.62 10.80
N MET A 230 8.35 -10.51 11.03
CA MET A 230 7.31 -11.12 10.19
C MET A 230 7.34 -10.56 8.77
N LEU A 231 7.39 -9.24 8.58
CA LEU A 231 7.44 -8.63 7.23
C LEU A 231 8.74 -8.98 6.49
N LYS A 232 9.87 -8.96 7.20
CA LYS A 232 11.18 -9.35 6.63
C LYS A 232 11.18 -10.81 6.17
N SER A 233 10.73 -11.73 7.03
CA SER A 233 10.67 -13.15 6.70
C SER A 233 9.65 -13.45 5.61
N THR A 234 8.54 -12.71 5.55
CA THR A 234 7.55 -12.77 4.46
C THR A 234 8.20 -12.50 3.10
N ALA A 235 8.95 -11.40 2.97
CA ALA A 235 9.60 -11.04 1.72
C ALA A 235 10.60 -12.12 1.24
N GLN A 236 11.28 -12.79 2.18
CA GLN A 236 12.23 -13.86 1.88
C GLN A 236 11.54 -15.18 1.48
N LEU A 237 10.37 -15.49 2.05
CA LEU A 237 9.64 -16.73 1.80
C LEU A 237 8.70 -16.64 0.58
N MET A 238 8.15 -15.46 0.27
CA MET A 238 7.13 -15.24 -0.77
C MET A 238 7.55 -15.77 -2.15
N PHE A 239 8.84 -15.71 -2.47
CA PHE A 239 9.35 -16.05 -3.81
C PHE A 239 9.84 -17.49 -3.96
N MET A 240 9.82 -18.29 -2.88
CA MET A 240 10.21 -19.69 -2.91
C MET A 240 8.99 -20.62 -2.78
N PRO A 241 8.90 -21.70 -3.57
CA PRO A 241 7.88 -22.72 -3.36
C PRO A 241 7.91 -23.25 -1.92
N ARG A 242 6.73 -23.46 -1.32
CA ARG A 242 6.59 -23.91 0.07
C ARG A 242 7.38 -25.18 0.39
N VAL A 243 7.34 -26.17 -0.51
CA VAL A 243 8.03 -27.44 -0.34
C VAL A 243 9.54 -27.22 -0.26
N LEU A 244 10.11 -26.44 -1.18
CA LEU A 244 11.53 -26.15 -1.22
C LEU A 244 11.98 -25.32 0.00
N SER A 245 11.27 -24.21 0.27
CA SER A 245 11.65 -23.32 1.37
C SER A 245 11.55 -23.99 2.73
N ARG A 246 10.63 -24.95 2.92
CA ARG A 246 10.55 -25.75 4.16
C ARG A 246 11.78 -26.60 4.40
N TRP A 247 12.46 -27.03 3.35
CA TRP A 247 13.66 -27.88 3.45
C TRP A 247 14.93 -27.04 3.53
N THR A 248 15.02 -25.97 2.75
CA THR A 248 16.23 -25.14 2.65
C THR A 248 16.28 -24.00 3.67
N SER A 249 15.16 -23.66 4.32
CA SER A 249 15.03 -22.46 5.15
C SER A 249 14.19 -22.71 6.40
N THR A 250 14.42 -23.86 7.06
CA THR A 250 13.71 -24.27 8.28
C THR A 250 13.77 -23.21 9.39
N GLN A 251 14.96 -22.62 9.62
CA GLN A 251 15.14 -21.58 10.63
C GLN A 251 14.33 -20.31 10.31
N LEU A 252 14.25 -19.93 9.02
CA LEU A 252 13.46 -18.79 8.57
C LEU A 252 11.95 -19.02 8.77
N TRP A 253 11.46 -20.24 8.49
CA TRP A 253 10.08 -20.61 8.78
C TRP A 253 9.77 -20.61 10.28
N LYS A 254 10.72 -21.06 11.12
CA LYS A 254 10.61 -21.00 12.57
C LYS A 254 10.48 -19.55 13.05
N GLU A 255 11.39 -18.68 12.62
CA GLU A 255 11.35 -17.24 12.94
C GLU A 255 10.06 -16.58 12.45
N HIS A 256 9.58 -16.94 11.25
CA HIS A 256 8.31 -16.46 10.71
C HIS A 256 7.13 -16.86 11.61
N PHE A 257 7.09 -18.12 12.06
CA PHE A 257 6.00 -18.64 12.89
C PHE A 257 6.06 -18.06 14.31
N GLU A 258 7.24 -17.96 14.93
CA GLU A 258 7.42 -17.33 16.24
C GLU A 258 7.01 -15.85 16.23
N SER A 259 7.33 -15.13 15.14
CA SER A 259 6.90 -13.74 14.96
C SER A 259 5.36 -13.64 14.88
N TRP A 260 4.73 -14.54 14.13
CA TRP A 260 3.27 -14.59 14.06
C TRP A 260 2.62 -14.98 15.38
N ASP A 261 3.18 -15.95 16.10
CA ASP A 261 2.68 -16.38 17.41
C ASP A 261 2.65 -15.19 18.39
N TYR A 262 3.69 -14.36 18.40
CA TYR A 262 3.72 -13.15 19.22
C TYR A 262 2.66 -12.12 18.79
N ILE A 263 2.50 -11.88 17.48
CA ILE A 263 1.47 -10.97 16.94
C ILE A 263 0.06 -11.44 17.32
N PHE A 264 -0.20 -12.75 17.19
CA PHE A 264 -1.47 -13.36 17.56
C PHE A 264 -1.74 -13.26 19.05
N GLN A 265 -0.74 -13.53 19.89
CA GLN A 265 -0.86 -13.43 21.34
C GLN A 265 -1.21 -12.00 21.76
N TYR A 266 -0.53 -11.00 21.19
CA TYR A 266 -0.82 -9.60 21.47
C TYR A 266 -2.27 -9.24 21.10
N ALA A 267 -2.70 -9.55 19.88
CA ALA A 267 -4.06 -9.27 19.42
C ALA A 267 -5.12 -10.02 20.24
N ASN A 268 -4.83 -11.26 20.66
CA ASN A 268 -5.72 -12.04 21.53
C ASN A 268 -5.92 -11.37 22.87
N ASN A 269 -4.84 -10.90 23.51
CA ASN A 269 -4.92 -10.21 24.79
C ASN A 269 -5.75 -8.92 24.67
N ALA A 270 -5.53 -8.13 23.60
CA ALA A 270 -6.31 -6.92 23.34
C ALA A 270 -7.80 -7.24 23.14
N ILE A 271 -8.13 -8.22 22.29
CA ILE A 271 -9.52 -8.65 22.04
C ILE A 271 -10.19 -9.16 23.31
N GLN A 272 -9.48 -9.96 24.12
CA GLN A 272 -10.01 -10.49 25.38
C GLN A 272 -10.31 -9.37 26.38
N LYS A 273 -9.44 -8.36 26.47
CA LYS A 273 -9.67 -7.20 27.32
C LYS A 273 -10.91 -6.41 26.88
N ILE A 274 -11.03 -6.12 25.59
CA ILE A 274 -12.23 -5.45 25.03
C ILE A 274 -13.49 -6.27 25.34
N TYR A 275 -13.44 -7.58 25.14
CA TYR A 275 -14.57 -8.47 25.42
C TYR A 275 -14.98 -8.44 26.89
N GLN A 276 -14.03 -8.43 27.82
CA GLN A 276 -14.28 -8.32 29.26
C GLN A 276 -14.89 -6.96 29.63
N GLU A 277 -14.39 -5.86 29.06
CA GLU A 277 -14.92 -4.52 29.27
C GLU A 277 -16.38 -4.40 28.77
N LEU A 278 -16.65 -4.93 27.57
CA LEU A 278 -18.01 -4.96 27.01
C LEU A 278 -18.98 -5.78 27.88
N ALA A 279 -18.51 -6.89 28.46
CA ALA A 279 -19.32 -7.73 29.35
C ALA A 279 -19.67 -7.01 30.67
N LEU A 280 -18.77 -6.18 31.18
CA LEU A 280 -18.92 -5.46 32.45
C LEU A 280 -19.73 -4.15 32.32
N SER A 281 -19.44 -3.34 31.30
CA SER A 281 -19.94 -1.96 31.22
C SER A 281 -21.08 -1.77 30.21
N ARG A 282 -21.31 -2.72 29.29
CA ARG A 282 -22.31 -2.63 28.20
C ARG A 282 -22.50 -1.22 27.64
N PRO A 283 -21.43 -0.56 27.17
CA PRO A 283 -21.56 0.78 26.63
C PRO A 283 -22.43 0.76 25.37
N GLU A 284 -23.20 1.83 25.12
CA GLU A 284 -23.96 1.97 23.87
C GLU A 284 -23.05 2.04 22.63
N HIS A 285 -21.80 2.49 22.82
CA HIS A 285 -20.76 2.57 21.79
C HIS A 285 -19.38 2.26 22.37
N TYR A 286 -18.53 1.56 21.61
CA TYR A 286 -17.14 1.31 22.00
C TYR A 286 -16.20 2.13 21.11
N SER A 287 -15.22 2.78 21.72
CA SER A 287 -14.17 3.49 20.99
C SER A 287 -13.17 2.48 20.41
N GLY A 288 -13.44 1.96 19.20
CA GLY A 288 -12.50 1.12 18.47
C GLY A 288 -13.20 0.12 17.55
N ILE A 289 -12.62 -0.10 16.37
CA ILE A 289 -13.20 -0.96 15.32
C ILE A 289 -13.51 -2.37 15.85
N VAL A 290 -12.62 -2.96 16.64
CA VAL A 290 -12.79 -4.31 17.17
C VAL A 290 -13.93 -4.40 18.18
N GLY A 291 -14.13 -3.36 19.00
CA GLY A 291 -15.25 -3.30 19.93
C GLY A 291 -16.59 -3.27 19.22
N GLU A 292 -16.72 -2.45 18.18
CA GLU A 292 -17.94 -2.37 17.34
C GLU A 292 -18.24 -3.73 16.67
N LEU A 293 -17.22 -4.39 16.10
CA LEU A 293 -17.38 -5.72 15.51
C LEU A 293 -17.81 -6.79 16.52
N LEU A 294 -17.35 -6.70 17.78
CA LEU A 294 -17.77 -7.60 18.86
C LEU A 294 -19.21 -7.32 19.30
N MET A 295 -19.64 -6.04 19.31
CA MET A 295 -21.01 -5.65 19.65
C MET A 295 -22.03 -6.07 18.59
N HIS A 296 -21.68 -5.96 17.31
CA HIS A 296 -22.54 -6.43 16.21
C HIS A 296 -22.75 -7.94 16.21
N ALA A 297 -21.77 -8.72 16.69
CA ALA A 297 -21.79 -10.18 16.77
C ALA A 297 -22.09 -10.92 15.43
N ASP A 298 -22.00 -10.22 14.30
CA ASP A 298 -22.21 -10.80 12.97
C ASP A 298 -21.04 -11.69 12.51
N LEU A 299 -19.85 -11.50 13.07
CA LEU A 299 -18.67 -12.32 12.81
C LEU A 299 -18.34 -13.19 14.04
N SER A 300 -17.97 -14.45 13.80
CA SER A 300 -17.43 -15.29 14.86
C SER A 300 -16.18 -14.65 15.49
N LEU A 301 -15.95 -14.85 16.79
CA LEU A 301 -14.76 -14.34 17.49
C LEU A 301 -13.44 -14.67 16.76
N GLU A 302 -13.33 -15.89 16.22
CA GLU A 302 -12.15 -16.32 15.44
C GLU A 302 -11.97 -15.54 14.14
N ALA A 303 -13.06 -15.12 13.49
CA ALA A 303 -13.03 -14.31 12.29
C ALA A 303 -12.70 -12.84 12.62
N ILE A 304 -13.25 -12.29 13.70
CA ILE A 304 -12.88 -10.96 14.20
C ILE A 304 -11.38 -10.95 14.47
N ARG A 305 -10.88 -11.91 15.26
CA ARG A 305 -9.44 -12.08 15.53
C ARG A 305 -8.58 -12.12 14.28
N ALA A 306 -8.93 -12.96 13.31
CA ALA A 306 -8.17 -13.09 12.07
C ALA A 306 -8.10 -11.77 11.29
N ASN A 307 -9.22 -11.05 11.17
CA ASN A 307 -9.29 -9.78 10.47
C ASN A 307 -8.58 -8.65 11.25
N SER A 308 -8.71 -8.58 12.57
CA SER A 308 -8.01 -7.59 13.41
C SER A 308 -6.50 -7.72 13.28
N ILE A 309 -5.98 -8.95 13.22
CA ILE A 309 -4.55 -9.20 13.05
C ILE A 309 -4.08 -8.73 11.67
N GLU A 310 -4.83 -9.01 10.61
CA GLU A 310 -4.49 -8.54 9.26
C GLU A 310 -4.57 -7.02 9.11
N LEU A 311 -5.54 -6.37 9.77
CA LEU A 311 -5.61 -4.90 9.84
C LEU A 311 -4.40 -4.33 10.60
N THR A 312 -4.02 -4.96 11.71
CA THR A 312 -2.87 -4.53 12.50
C THR A 312 -1.58 -4.65 11.69
N THR A 313 -1.31 -5.79 11.07
CA THR A 313 -0.10 -5.99 10.25
C THR A 313 -0.10 -5.11 9.00
N GLY A 314 -1.28 -4.86 8.43
CA GLY A 314 -1.45 -4.06 7.22
C GLY A 314 -1.37 -2.54 7.42
N SER A 315 -1.24 -2.04 8.66
CA SER A 315 -1.32 -0.61 8.97
C SER A 315 0.03 0.09 9.22
N VAL A 316 1.11 -0.69 9.40
CA VAL A 316 2.40 -0.19 9.91
C VAL A 316 3.26 0.43 8.80
N ASP A 317 3.90 -0.42 7.99
CA ASP A 317 4.83 0.00 6.94
C ASP A 317 4.09 0.72 5.80
N THR A 318 2.86 0.30 5.52
CA THR A 318 2.02 0.79 4.42
C THR A 318 1.66 2.27 4.56
N THR A 319 1.54 2.77 5.78
CA THR A 319 1.25 4.18 6.06
C THR A 319 2.55 4.97 6.30
N ALA A 320 3.55 4.33 6.91
CA ALA A 320 4.79 5.01 7.31
C ALA A 320 5.64 5.44 6.11
N TYR A 321 5.79 4.59 5.09
CA TYR A 321 6.60 4.93 3.92
C TYR A 321 6.02 6.07 3.07
N PRO A 322 4.71 6.12 2.78
CA PRO A 322 4.12 7.29 2.13
C PRO A 322 4.31 8.58 2.92
N LEU A 323 4.20 8.55 4.26
CA LEU A 323 4.47 9.74 5.09
C LEU A 323 5.94 10.19 4.96
N LEU A 324 6.89 9.24 5.00
CA LEU A 324 8.30 9.52 4.79
C LEU A 324 8.58 10.13 3.42
N MET A 325 8.01 9.55 2.36
CA MET A 325 8.20 10.05 0.99
C MET A 325 7.53 11.40 0.79
N THR A 326 6.38 11.65 1.42
CA THR A 326 5.74 12.97 1.44
C THR A 326 6.67 13.99 2.09
N LEU A 327 7.19 13.72 3.29
CA LEU A 327 8.12 14.62 3.98
C LEU A 327 9.40 14.87 3.17
N PHE A 328 9.94 13.83 2.55
CA PHE A 328 11.09 13.94 1.66
C PHE A 328 10.81 14.87 0.47
N GLU A 329 9.69 14.66 -0.23
CA GLU A 329 9.31 15.51 -1.37
C GLU A 329 9.02 16.95 -0.96
N LEU A 330 8.40 17.18 0.21
CA LEU A 330 8.21 18.53 0.73
C LEU A 330 9.53 19.22 1.07
N ALA A 331 10.53 18.49 1.57
CA ALA A 331 11.83 19.06 1.89
C ALA A 331 12.59 19.56 0.65
N ARG A 332 12.44 18.86 -0.48
CA ARG A 332 13.07 19.24 -1.77
C ARG A 332 12.21 20.13 -2.66
N ASN A 333 10.94 20.36 -2.31
CA ASN A 333 10.03 21.28 -3.00
C ASN A 333 9.47 22.34 -2.01
N PRO A 334 10.28 23.33 -1.59
CA PRO A 334 9.89 24.28 -0.53
C PRO A 334 8.66 25.12 -0.87
N GLU A 335 8.42 25.37 -2.15
CA GLU A 335 7.25 26.11 -2.63
C GLU A 335 5.94 25.34 -2.38
N VAL A 336 5.94 24.03 -2.67
CA VAL A 336 4.81 23.13 -2.38
C VAL A 336 4.62 23.02 -0.86
N GLN A 337 5.71 22.90 -0.11
CA GLN A 337 5.65 22.89 1.35
C GLN A 337 5.03 24.18 1.91
N ARG A 338 5.35 25.35 1.33
CA ARG A 338 4.73 26.63 1.71
C ARG A 338 3.24 26.67 1.39
N ALA A 339 2.83 26.21 0.20
CA ALA A 339 1.42 26.16 -0.19
C ALA A 339 0.60 25.25 0.74
N LEU A 340 1.09 24.04 1.04
CA LEU A 340 0.44 23.13 1.99
C LEU A 340 0.37 23.69 3.40
N ARG A 341 1.41 24.40 3.84
CA ARG A 341 1.41 25.08 5.13
C ARG A 341 0.38 26.20 5.17
N GLN A 342 0.25 26.99 4.10
CA GLN A 342 -0.77 28.04 3.99
C GLN A 342 -2.19 27.47 4.03
N GLU A 343 -2.45 26.38 3.29
CA GLU A 343 -3.73 25.66 3.37
C GLU A 343 -4.00 25.17 4.81
N SER A 344 -3.01 24.51 5.43
CA SER A 344 -3.14 23.95 6.78
C SER A 344 -3.40 25.02 7.85
N LEU A 345 -2.71 26.17 7.77
CA LEU A 345 -2.92 27.30 8.67
C LEU A 345 -4.29 27.94 8.44
N GLY A 346 -4.75 28.04 7.19
CA GLY A 346 -6.08 28.56 6.87
C GLY A 346 -7.23 27.71 7.42
N ALA A 347 -7.01 26.39 7.55
CA ALA A 347 -7.99 25.44 8.06
C ALA A 347 -7.84 25.12 9.57
N GLU A 348 -6.77 25.58 10.23
CA GLU A 348 -6.38 25.13 11.59
C GLU A 348 -7.49 25.29 12.63
N ALA A 349 -8.18 26.43 12.62
CA ALA A 349 -9.25 26.71 13.58
C ALA A 349 -10.43 25.74 13.43
N ARG A 350 -10.83 25.41 12.19
CA ARG A 350 -11.91 24.47 11.91
C ARG A 350 -11.51 23.05 12.30
N ILE A 351 -10.31 22.62 11.92
CA ILE A 351 -9.79 21.27 12.22
C ILE A 351 -9.59 21.07 13.72
N SER A 352 -9.23 22.12 14.46
CA SER A 352 -9.09 22.05 15.92
C SER A 352 -10.43 21.94 16.65
N GLN A 353 -11.51 22.47 16.07
CA GLN A 353 -12.87 22.31 16.60
C GLN A 353 -13.48 20.96 16.19
N ASP A 354 -13.29 20.58 14.93
CA ASP A 354 -13.77 19.34 14.35
C ASP A 354 -12.69 18.69 13.47
N PRO A 355 -11.98 17.67 13.96
CA PRO A 355 -10.99 16.94 13.19
C PRO A 355 -11.53 16.36 11.87
N GLN A 356 -12.84 16.05 11.78
CA GLN A 356 -13.44 15.50 10.55
C GLN A 356 -13.29 16.43 9.36
N SER A 357 -13.36 17.74 9.62
CA SER A 357 -13.22 18.78 8.60
C SER A 357 -11.90 18.68 7.84
N ALA A 358 -10.85 18.07 8.40
CA ALA A 358 -9.57 17.86 7.71
C ALA A 358 -9.73 17.08 6.38
N THR A 359 -10.75 16.23 6.26
CA THR A 359 -11.01 15.45 5.04
C THR A 359 -11.55 16.28 3.87
N SER A 360 -12.15 17.44 4.15
CA SER A 360 -12.70 18.38 3.16
C SER A 360 -11.91 19.69 3.05
N GLU A 361 -11.30 20.16 4.15
CA GLU A 361 -10.61 21.45 4.25
C GLU A 361 -9.15 21.41 3.81
N LEU A 362 -8.58 20.22 3.56
CA LEU A 362 -7.19 20.04 3.11
C LEU A 362 -7.09 19.37 1.72
N PRO A 363 -7.73 19.91 0.66
CA PRO A 363 -7.73 19.31 -0.67
C PRO A 363 -6.33 19.25 -1.31
N LEU A 364 -5.47 20.25 -1.10
CA LEU A 364 -4.09 20.25 -1.62
C LEU A 364 -3.22 19.23 -0.90
N LEU A 365 -3.35 19.08 0.42
CA LEU A 365 -2.66 18.01 1.15
C LEU A 365 -3.10 16.63 0.69
N ARG A 366 -4.41 16.44 0.46
CA ARG A 366 -4.93 15.20 -0.12
C ARG A 366 -4.36 14.94 -1.53
N ALA A 367 -4.21 15.99 -2.35
CA ALA A 367 -3.57 15.88 -3.65
C ALA A 367 -2.08 15.54 -3.55
N ALA A 368 -1.35 16.12 -2.59
CA ALA A 368 0.05 15.80 -2.33
C ALA A 368 0.23 14.32 -1.93
N LEU A 369 -0.64 13.77 -1.08
CA LEU A 369 -0.62 12.34 -0.74
C LEU A 369 -0.88 11.43 -1.96
N LYS A 370 -1.81 11.82 -2.85
CA LYS A 370 -2.05 11.10 -4.11
C LYS A 370 -0.81 11.13 -5.01
N GLU A 371 -0.14 12.28 -5.10
CA GLU A 371 1.09 12.45 -5.89
C GLU A 371 2.26 11.65 -5.32
N THR A 372 2.40 11.62 -3.99
CA THR A 372 3.35 10.74 -3.32
C THR A 372 3.09 9.28 -3.65
N LEU A 373 1.84 8.81 -3.59
CA LEU A 373 1.51 7.42 -3.95
C LEU A 373 1.64 7.12 -5.45
N ARG A 374 1.55 8.13 -6.32
CA ARG A 374 1.83 8.00 -7.75
C ARG A 374 3.31 7.73 -8.01
N LEU A 375 4.20 8.42 -7.29
CA LEU A 375 5.66 8.25 -7.42
C LEU A 375 6.22 7.07 -6.61
N TYR A 376 5.64 6.84 -5.44
CA TYR A 376 6.11 5.89 -4.43
C TYR A 376 4.99 4.95 -3.99
N PRO A 377 4.45 4.10 -4.91
CA PRO A 377 3.40 3.18 -4.56
C PRO A 377 3.90 2.14 -3.56
N VAL A 378 3.17 1.96 -2.46
CA VAL A 378 3.48 0.96 -1.42
C VAL A 378 3.33 -0.45 -1.94
N GLY A 379 2.23 -0.70 -2.64
CA GLY A 379 2.03 -1.93 -3.40
C GLY A 379 2.60 -1.75 -4.79
N MET A 380 3.66 -2.49 -5.11
CA MET A 380 4.25 -2.47 -6.46
C MET A 380 3.22 -2.87 -7.53
N SER A 381 2.33 -3.81 -7.20
CA SER A 381 1.28 -4.24 -8.12
C SER A 381 -0.07 -4.45 -7.46
N VAL A 382 -1.13 -4.37 -8.26
CA VAL A 382 -2.46 -4.88 -7.89
C VAL A 382 -2.67 -6.19 -8.64
N ASP A 383 -2.91 -7.27 -7.93
CA ASP A 383 -3.03 -8.59 -8.56
C ASP A 383 -4.50 -9.02 -8.69
N ARG A 384 -4.87 -9.59 -9.83
CA ARG A 384 -6.15 -10.26 -10.08
C ARG A 384 -5.93 -11.54 -10.85
N LYS A 385 -6.71 -12.57 -10.55
CA LYS A 385 -6.96 -13.70 -11.45
C LYS A 385 -8.35 -13.50 -12.05
N VAL A 386 -8.38 -13.24 -13.35
CA VAL A 386 -9.64 -13.04 -14.08
C VAL A 386 -10.47 -14.32 -14.07
N ALA A 387 -11.77 -14.18 -13.78
CA ALA A 387 -12.71 -15.30 -13.71
C ALA A 387 -13.27 -15.70 -15.08
N SER A 388 -13.25 -14.77 -16.03
CA SER A 388 -13.71 -14.94 -17.40
C SER A 388 -12.67 -14.39 -18.37
N ASP A 389 -12.80 -14.80 -19.64
CA ASP A 389 -11.97 -14.27 -20.72
C ASP A 389 -12.19 -12.76 -20.88
N VAL A 390 -11.12 -12.03 -21.16
CA VAL A 390 -11.14 -10.57 -21.36
C VAL A 390 -10.25 -10.18 -22.52
N VAL A 391 -10.60 -9.08 -23.20
CA VAL A 391 -9.73 -8.47 -24.22
C VAL A 391 -9.06 -7.24 -23.62
N LEU A 392 -7.73 -7.22 -23.58
CA LEU A 392 -6.91 -6.09 -23.15
C LEU A 392 -5.87 -5.78 -24.22
N GLN A 393 -5.68 -4.49 -24.55
CA GLN A 393 -4.73 -4.05 -25.58
C GLN A 393 -4.85 -4.83 -26.92
N ASN A 394 -6.07 -5.19 -27.34
CA ASN A 394 -6.40 -6.02 -28.52
C ASN A 394 -5.93 -7.50 -28.46
N TYR A 395 -5.59 -8.02 -27.29
CA TYR A 395 -5.26 -9.43 -27.06
C TYR A 395 -6.35 -10.14 -26.26
N HIS A 396 -6.68 -11.37 -26.65
CA HIS A 396 -7.49 -12.28 -25.85
C HIS A 396 -6.69 -12.82 -24.66
N ILE A 397 -7.25 -12.69 -23.46
CA ILE A 397 -6.68 -13.19 -22.21
C ILE A 397 -7.64 -14.22 -21.63
N PRO A 398 -7.23 -15.51 -21.57
CA PRO A 398 -8.08 -16.56 -21.03
C PRO A 398 -8.32 -16.41 -19.52
N ALA A 399 -9.45 -16.93 -19.06
CA ALA A 399 -9.77 -17.09 -17.65
C ALA A 399 -8.61 -17.77 -16.89
N GLY A 400 -8.28 -17.26 -15.71
CA GLY A 400 -7.29 -17.85 -14.81
C GLY A 400 -5.82 -17.52 -15.07
N VAL A 401 -5.49 -16.73 -16.10
CA VAL A 401 -4.09 -16.49 -16.54
C VAL A 401 -3.48 -15.19 -15.98
N LEU A 402 -4.28 -14.31 -15.40
CA LEU A 402 -3.78 -13.01 -14.98
C LEU A 402 -3.14 -13.03 -13.58
N LYS A 403 -2.01 -12.33 -13.41
CA LYS A 403 -1.42 -11.96 -12.13
C LYS A 403 -0.56 -10.70 -12.37
N SER A 404 -0.86 -9.63 -11.62
CA SER A 404 -0.13 -8.35 -11.50
C SER A 404 -0.39 -7.24 -12.53
N PHE A 405 -0.90 -6.11 -12.04
CA PHE A 405 -0.87 -4.78 -12.69
C PHE A 405 0.15 -3.89 -12.01
N LEU A 406 0.94 -3.12 -12.75
CA LEU A 406 1.68 -2.00 -12.16
C LEU A 406 0.71 -0.83 -11.95
N VAL A 407 0.68 -0.23 -10.76
CA VAL A 407 -0.15 0.95 -10.49
C VAL A 407 0.60 2.20 -10.95
N GLU A 408 0.25 2.73 -12.11
CA GLU A 408 0.53 4.12 -12.49
C GLU A 408 -0.74 4.78 -13.05
N THR A 409 -1.01 6.02 -12.66
CA THR A 409 -2.19 6.78 -13.09
C THR A 409 -1.85 7.68 -14.29
N LEU A 410 -2.71 7.70 -15.32
CA LEU A 410 -2.39 8.34 -16.61
C LEU A 410 -3.17 9.63 -17.00
N ARG A 411 -4.38 10.03 -16.51
CA ARG A 411 -5.05 11.31 -16.95
C ARG A 411 -6.06 12.03 -16.00
N GLN A 412 -5.66 13.23 -15.56
CA GLN A 412 -6.18 14.63 -15.61
C GLN A 412 -7.67 15.11 -15.74
N GLU A 413 -8.68 14.47 -15.16
CA GLU A 413 -10.03 15.13 -15.02
C GLU A 413 -10.57 15.21 -13.59
N ASP A 414 -9.95 14.51 -12.64
CA ASP A 414 -10.31 14.62 -11.23
C ASP A 414 -9.39 15.58 -10.50
N LEU A 415 -9.83 16.84 -10.39
CA LEU A 415 -9.63 17.81 -9.29
C LEU A 415 -9.40 19.23 -9.82
N LYS A 416 -10.50 19.98 -9.92
CA LYS A 416 -10.49 21.43 -9.73
C LYS A 416 -9.91 21.73 -8.33
N MET A 417 -8.72 22.33 -8.27
CA MET A 417 -8.38 23.50 -7.45
C MET A 417 -6.86 23.63 -7.31
N THR A 418 -6.34 24.64 -8.02
CA THR A 418 -5.56 25.75 -7.44
C THR A 418 -4.31 25.37 -6.65
N TYR A 419 -3.19 25.22 -7.37
CA TYR A 419 -1.99 26.06 -7.31
C TYR A 419 -0.88 25.28 -8.02
N GLN A 420 -0.52 25.77 -9.21
CA GLN A 420 0.24 25.04 -10.20
C GLN A 420 1.76 25.29 -10.11
N PHE A 421 2.54 24.24 -9.84
CA PHE A 421 3.82 23.95 -10.50
C PHE A 421 3.55 22.97 -11.65
N VAL A 422 3.48 23.43 -12.92
CA VAL A 422 2.73 22.70 -13.98
C VAL A 422 3.31 22.80 -15.41
N PHE A 423 3.17 21.66 -16.11
CA PHE A 423 2.93 21.48 -17.55
C PHE A 423 2.12 22.62 -18.22
N VAL A 424 2.42 22.99 -19.47
CA VAL A 424 1.78 24.11 -20.20
C VAL A 424 0.69 23.62 -21.19
N PRO A 425 -0.57 24.08 -21.09
CA PRO A 425 -1.54 24.17 -22.19
C PRO A 425 -1.50 25.55 -22.91
N SER A 426 -2.25 25.70 -24.01
CA SER A 426 -2.17 26.72 -25.09
C SER A 426 -2.24 28.22 -24.74
N THR A 427 -2.34 28.63 -23.47
CA THR A 427 -2.22 30.05 -23.02
C THR A 427 -1.47 30.15 -21.67
N ARG A 428 -0.52 31.09 -21.59
CA ARG A 428 0.63 31.21 -20.64
C ARG A 428 0.41 32.18 -19.45
N PRO A 429 1.31 32.28 -18.42
CA PRO A 429 2.68 31.74 -18.27
C PRO A 429 2.94 30.88 -16.99
N LEU A 430 3.55 29.68 -17.12
CA LEU A 430 4.97 29.28 -16.92
C LEU A 430 5.44 29.17 -15.45
N LEU A 431 5.79 27.95 -14.99
CA LEU A 431 7.06 27.63 -14.30
C LEU A 431 7.24 26.11 -14.07
N THR A 432 8.41 25.61 -14.47
CA THR A 432 8.96 24.23 -14.36
C THR A 432 10.00 24.14 -13.23
N PHE A 433 10.12 23.00 -12.55
CA PHE A 433 11.31 22.70 -11.73
C PHE A 433 12.31 21.83 -12.48
N ARG A 434 13.53 22.36 -12.60
CA ARG A 434 14.75 21.61 -12.93
C ARG A 434 15.57 21.49 -11.65
N ALA A 435 16.34 20.41 -11.52
CA ALA A 435 17.55 20.45 -10.71
C ALA A 435 18.51 21.47 -11.37
N ILE A 436 19.05 22.40 -10.58
CA ILE A 436 20.18 23.23 -11.01
C ILE A 436 21.43 22.66 -10.34
N ASN A 437 22.27 22.09 -11.23
CA ASN A 437 23.60 21.49 -11.10
C ASN A 437 23.67 20.08 -10.53
#